data_AF-A0A9D9GN05-F1
#
_entry.id   AF-A0A9D9GN05-F1
#
_cell.length_a   1.000
_cell.length_b   1.000
_cell.length_c   1.000
_cell.angle_alpha   90.00
_cell.angle_beta   90.00
_cell.angle_gamma   90.00
#
_symmetry.space_group_name_H-M   'P 1'
#
loop_
_entity.id
_entity.type
_entity.pdbx_description
1 polymer ?
#
loop_
_entity_poly.entity_id
_entity_poly.type
_entity_poly.pdbx_seq_one_letter_code
_entity_poly.pdbx_strand_id
1 'polypeptide(L)'
;MPNNSLYFLDIYMPNEGEPETALEAAVLRYAPSEGRPSVYLHTLLKPKVPNRVRWSNAYYYFDQKIKRDDILKRPDLPTLDELLSRDFLKDKSVVCFNPGIEPYRSLVKNAHAVYSILESWLDVYANDEHASKLLKPAQMLEHIGLPCENKSNTSYTKLLCELQSLTAIWSVLESIKRDRQMRRPGKPLQHSSGVAFTQTWPLPDVESGYFEEAARARSFTDIRPKVLRSIFSDALPDYLEWTQISVYSHDWLFYRRQLPNVSHLGSRINSMADLIFNRVLDMNMKFWVLIYYSIYNKKTEYAQEIALKDGQFAQLSTAIKDDFSVFIISHLDDFLDSRQRQTLLKSIIHQVMGEQARSTFEHYDYDALFKENKVHRNDSPILFKSAKPNGSNIRCFKEIRRKDSGEVLYRRYEISGSDKDRGQCIEYVNELFRQFMREVQDPFAKVWTPDILRQWVMYITGFTWQELTSDQIVPGSNTQLEAARQLLRSMIEDESRPWKQELRSCLIQVVNAINQNVDAAYHYQFTFQGISVEVDVQQRQKPSFFSRLFNL
;
A
#
# COMPACT_ATOMS: atom_id res chain seq x y z
N MET A 1 -26.64 17.86 4.66
CA MET A 1 -26.48 18.62 3.40
C MET A 1 -25.31 18.01 2.65
N PRO A 2 -25.32 17.91 1.31
CA PRO A 2 -24.14 17.47 0.56
C PRO A 2 -22.97 18.40 0.89
N ASN A 3 -21.73 17.86 0.92
CA ASN A 3 -20.52 18.63 1.18
C ASN A 3 -20.37 19.76 0.14
N ASN A 4 -20.65 21.01 0.54
CA ASN A 4 -20.43 22.22 -0.28
C ASN A 4 -18.93 22.58 -0.36
N SER A 5 -18.09 21.64 -0.81
CA SER A 5 -16.68 21.92 -1.10
C SER A 5 -16.53 22.46 -2.52
N LEU A 6 -15.73 23.51 -2.66
CA LEU A 6 -15.30 24.09 -3.94
C LEU A 6 -13.90 23.59 -4.29
N TYR A 7 -13.66 23.37 -5.57
CA TYR A 7 -12.39 22.87 -6.10
C TYR A 7 -11.79 23.91 -7.05
N PHE A 8 -10.73 24.59 -6.63
CA PHE A 8 -10.04 25.61 -7.41
C PHE A 8 -8.97 24.94 -8.27
N LEU A 9 -9.08 25.03 -9.59
CA LEU A 9 -8.18 24.38 -10.56
C LEU A 9 -7.36 25.42 -11.31
N ASP A 10 -6.06 25.14 -11.43
CA ASP A 10 -5.13 25.91 -12.27
C ASP A 10 -4.06 25.00 -12.89
N ILE A 11 -3.51 25.42 -14.04
CA ILE A 11 -2.48 24.70 -14.81
C ILE A 11 -1.44 25.68 -15.34
N TYR A 12 -0.18 25.37 -15.06
CA TYR A 12 0.93 26.12 -15.63
C TYR A 12 1.29 25.61 -17.03
N MET A 13 1.22 26.52 -18.00
CA MET A 13 1.64 26.33 -19.37
C MET A 13 2.74 27.35 -19.72
N PRO A 14 3.99 26.92 -19.94
CA PRO A 14 5.10 27.82 -20.32
C PRO A 14 4.87 28.52 -21.66
N ASN A 15 4.06 27.90 -22.53
CA ASN A 15 3.59 28.45 -23.78
C ASN A 15 2.08 28.69 -23.63
N GLU A 16 1.69 29.96 -23.50
CA GLU A 16 0.28 30.35 -23.36
C GLU A 16 -0.57 29.78 -24.51
N GLY A 17 -1.66 29.09 -24.16
CA GLY A 17 -2.58 28.49 -25.13
C GLY A 17 -2.11 27.18 -25.77
N GLU A 18 -1.00 26.57 -25.32
CA GLU A 18 -0.51 25.26 -25.81
C GLU A 18 -0.55 24.19 -24.69
N PRO A 19 -1.70 23.53 -24.46
CA PRO A 19 -1.87 22.53 -23.39
C PRO A 19 -0.86 21.37 -23.44
N GLU A 20 -0.38 21.01 -24.63
CA GLU A 20 0.62 19.96 -24.83
C GLU A 20 2.00 20.28 -24.20
N THR A 21 2.20 21.53 -23.78
CA THR A 21 3.41 22.03 -23.11
C THR A 21 3.26 22.17 -21.60
N ALA A 22 2.09 21.84 -21.03
CA ALA A 22 1.82 21.97 -19.60
C ALA A 22 2.86 21.24 -18.74
N LEU A 23 3.30 21.87 -17.65
CA LEU A 23 4.35 21.36 -16.77
C LEU A 23 3.93 21.20 -15.31
N GLU A 24 2.82 21.79 -14.90
CA GLU A 24 2.31 21.68 -13.53
C GLU A 24 0.78 21.79 -13.53
N ALA A 25 0.11 20.97 -12.72
CA ALA A 25 -1.31 21.08 -12.46
C ALA A 25 -1.59 21.04 -10.96
N ALA A 26 -2.54 21.84 -10.51
CA ALA A 26 -2.91 21.86 -9.11
C ALA A 26 -4.41 22.10 -8.92
N VAL A 27 -4.94 21.53 -7.84
CA VAL A 27 -6.30 21.75 -7.36
C VAL A 27 -6.29 21.97 -5.87
N LEU A 28 -6.89 23.06 -5.41
CA LEU A 28 -7.19 23.29 -4.00
C LEU A 28 -8.65 22.92 -3.73
N ARG A 29 -8.89 22.18 -2.64
CA ARG A 29 -10.24 21.98 -2.09
C ARG A 29 -10.44 22.94 -0.94
N TYR A 30 -11.52 23.71 -1.01
CA TYR A 30 -11.95 24.62 0.04
C TYR A 30 -13.38 24.29 0.48
N ALA A 31 -13.57 24.08 1.78
CA ALA A 31 -14.89 24.01 2.39
C ALA A 31 -15.07 25.19 3.34
N PRO A 32 -16.25 25.84 3.40
CA PRO A 32 -16.47 26.98 4.30
C PRO A 32 -16.30 26.67 5.79
N SER A 33 -16.41 25.39 6.18
CA SER A 33 -16.14 24.92 7.55
C SER A 33 -14.64 24.77 7.85
N GLU A 34 -13.79 24.76 6.82
CA GLU A 34 -12.35 24.65 6.94
C GLU A 34 -11.77 26.07 6.91
N GLY A 35 -10.88 26.39 7.87
CA GLY A 35 -10.27 27.73 7.95
C GLY A 35 -9.41 28.09 6.74
N ARG A 36 -8.93 27.08 5.98
CA ARG A 36 -8.03 27.27 4.85
C ARG A 36 -8.22 26.22 3.74
N PRO A 37 -7.84 26.51 2.49
CA PRO A 37 -7.86 25.53 1.40
C PRO A 37 -6.80 24.44 1.61
N SER A 38 -7.20 23.20 1.38
CA SER A 38 -6.31 22.03 1.36
C SER A 38 -5.87 21.69 -0.06
N VAL A 39 -4.62 21.25 -0.26
CA VAL A 39 -4.16 20.75 -1.57
C VAL A 39 -4.88 19.43 -1.86
N TYR A 40 -5.69 19.41 -2.92
CA TYR A 40 -6.40 18.23 -3.39
C TYR A 40 -5.61 17.50 -4.48
N LEU A 41 -4.93 18.25 -5.34
CA LEU A 41 -4.01 17.71 -6.34
C LEU A 41 -2.87 18.72 -6.52
N HIS A 42 -1.66 18.23 -6.68
CA HIS A 42 -0.50 19.01 -7.09
C HIS A 42 0.46 18.05 -7.78
N THR A 43 0.83 18.30 -9.03
CA THR A 43 1.79 17.42 -9.70
C THR A 43 2.53 18.16 -10.81
N LEU A 44 3.75 17.72 -11.06
CA LEU A 44 4.49 18.06 -12.26
C LEU A 44 3.99 17.20 -13.43
N LEU A 45 4.01 17.77 -14.62
CA LEU A 45 3.53 17.11 -15.83
C LEU A 45 4.67 16.83 -16.79
N LYS A 46 4.62 15.66 -17.40
CA LYS A 46 5.46 15.32 -18.54
C LYS A 46 4.85 15.92 -19.81
N PRO A 47 5.52 16.89 -20.47
CA PRO A 47 4.95 17.52 -21.66
C PRO A 47 4.92 16.52 -22.81
N LYS A 48 3.83 16.55 -23.59
CA LYS A 48 3.65 15.68 -24.75
C LYS A 48 4.61 16.03 -25.88
N VAL A 49 4.99 17.30 -25.99
CA VAL A 49 5.93 17.80 -27.01
C VAL A 49 7.09 18.56 -26.35
N PRO A 50 8.06 17.86 -25.72
CA PRO A 50 9.15 18.47 -24.94
C PRO A 50 9.98 19.53 -25.69
N ASN A 51 10.10 19.38 -27.01
CA ASN A 51 10.91 20.27 -27.86
C ASN A 51 10.24 21.62 -28.11
N ARG A 52 8.92 21.76 -27.90
CA ARG A 52 8.19 23.02 -28.06
C ARG A 52 8.12 23.85 -26.78
N VAL A 53 8.42 23.24 -25.63
CA VAL A 53 8.36 23.90 -24.33
C VAL A 53 9.37 25.05 -24.27
N ARG A 54 8.93 26.26 -23.89
CA ARG A 54 9.79 27.40 -23.55
C ARG A 54 10.46 27.17 -22.19
N TRP A 55 11.52 26.35 -22.18
CA TRP A 55 12.25 25.97 -20.97
C TRP A 55 12.84 27.15 -20.18
N SER A 56 13.14 28.27 -20.84
CA SER A 56 13.55 29.51 -20.15
C SER A 56 12.44 30.03 -19.22
N ASN A 57 11.19 30.05 -19.70
CA ASN A 57 10.04 30.50 -18.91
C ASN A 57 9.78 29.55 -17.74
N ALA A 58 9.82 28.24 -18.01
CA ALA A 58 9.70 27.22 -16.97
C ALA A 58 10.78 27.36 -15.88
N TYR A 59 12.03 27.59 -16.28
CA TYR A 59 13.15 27.75 -15.34
C TYR A 59 12.97 28.93 -14.38
N TYR A 60 12.54 30.09 -14.88
CA TYR A 60 12.23 31.26 -14.03
C TYR A 60 10.94 31.07 -13.21
N TYR A 61 9.95 30.36 -13.77
CA TYR A 61 8.72 30.07 -13.07
C TYR A 61 8.96 29.19 -11.83
N PHE A 62 9.78 28.15 -11.94
CA PHE A 62 10.14 27.29 -10.80
C PHE A 62 11.25 27.85 -9.91
N ASP A 63 11.55 29.15 -10.00
CA ASP A 63 12.63 29.82 -9.26
C ASP A 63 13.95 29.05 -9.33
N GLN A 64 14.26 28.52 -10.52
CA GLN A 64 15.49 27.77 -10.82
C GLN A 64 15.63 26.41 -10.10
N LYS A 65 14.60 25.97 -9.36
CA LYS A 65 14.61 24.72 -8.60
C LYS A 65 14.32 23.48 -9.43
N ILE A 66 13.62 23.62 -10.56
CA ILE A 66 13.24 22.50 -11.45
C ILE A 66 13.85 22.73 -12.83
N LYS A 67 14.65 21.76 -13.30
CA LYS A 67 15.28 21.76 -14.62
C LYS A 67 14.55 20.84 -15.58
N ARG A 68 14.82 21.03 -16.87
CA ARG A 68 14.31 20.18 -17.96
C ARG A 68 14.50 18.70 -17.69
N ASP A 69 15.72 18.32 -17.31
CA ASP A 69 16.08 16.92 -17.10
C ASP A 69 15.32 16.29 -15.93
N ASP A 70 14.97 17.08 -14.90
CA ASP A 70 14.21 16.61 -13.74
C ASP A 70 12.80 16.17 -14.14
N ILE A 71 12.20 16.84 -15.13
CA ILE A 71 10.88 16.45 -15.68
C ILE A 71 11.01 15.31 -16.68
N LEU A 72 11.96 15.39 -17.62
CA LEU A 72 12.02 14.43 -18.74
C LEU A 72 12.52 13.04 -18.33
N LYS A 73 13.42 12.96 -17.35
CA LYS A 73 13.99 11.69 -16.87
C LYS A 73 13.12 10.99 -15.82
N ARG A 74 12.15 11.70 -15.22
CA ARG A 74 11.19 11.08 -14.29
C ARG A 74 10.22 10.17 -15.05
N PRO A 75 10.17 8.86 -14.73
CA PRO A 75 9.30 7.91 -15.41
C PRO A 75 7.86 7.93 -14.85
N ASP A 76 7.68 8.48 -13.65
CA ASP A 76 6.47 8.46 -12.83
C ASP A 76 5.54 9.67 -13.03
N LEU A 77 5.97 10.69 -13.78
CA LEU A 77 5.17 11.89 -14.00
C LEU A 77 4.06 11.66 -15.04
N PRO A 78 2.80 12.03 -14.73
CA PRO A 78 1.70 11.96 -15.67
C PRO A 78 1.85 12.99 -16.79
N THR A 79 1.24 12.66 -17.93
CA THR A 79 0.89 13.64 -18.96
C THR A 79 -0.45 14.30 -18.64
N LEU A 80 -0.72 15.45 -19.26
CA LEU A 80 -2.02 16.13 -19.13
C LEU A 80 -3.19 15.26 -19.64
N ASP A 81 -2.98 14.51 -20.74
CA ASP A 81 -3.98 13.59 -21.30
C ASP A 81 -4.36 12.48 -20.31
N GLU A 82 -3.37 11.97 -19.57
CA GLU A 82 -3.62 10.98 -18.53
C GLU A 82 -4.37 11.58 -17.34
N LEU A 83 -4.05 12.80 -16.91
CA LEU A 83 -4.84 13.50 -15.88
C LEU A 83 -6.30 13.68 -16.32
N LEU A 84 -6.52 14.13 -17.56
CA LEU A 84 -7.85 14.27 -18.16
C LEU A 84 -8.64 12.97 -18.16
N SER A 85 -7.97 11.84 -18.42
CA SER A 85 -8.60 10.52 -18.44
C SER A 85 -9.10 10.06 -17.06
N ARG A 86 -8.54 10.60 -15.97
CA ARG A 86 -8.93 10.22 -14.60
C ARG A 86 -10.24 10.86 -14.14
N ASP A 87 -10.63 11.97 -14.75
CA ASP A 87 -11.89 12.65 -14.48
C ASP A 87 -12.14 12.91 -12.98
N PHE A 88 -11.08 13.24 -12.24
CA PHE A 88 -11.13 13.38 -10.77
C PHE A 88 -11.95 14.60 -10.29
N LEU A 89 -12.39 15.46 -11.22
CA LEU A 89 -13.30 16.59 -10.98
C LEU A 89 -14.77 16.26 -11.24
N LYS A 90 -15.06 15.03 -11.68
CA LYS A 90 -16.42 14.57 -11.93
C LYS A 90 -17.32 14.79 -10.72
N ASP A 91 -18.53 15.28 -10.97
CA ASP A 91 -19.57 15.54 -9.96
C ASP A 91 -19.18 16.56 -8.87
N LYS A 92 -18.10 17.33 -9.06
CA LYS A 92 -17.65 18.37 -8.12
C LYS A 92 -18.03 19.78 -8.59
N SER A 93 -18.09 20.71 -7.64
CA SER A 93 -18.21 22.14 -7.92
C SER A 93 -16.81 22.74 -8.12
N VAL A 94 -16.49 23.14 -9.34
CA VAL A 94 -15.15 23.59 -9.74
C VAL A 94 -15.16 25.10 -9.99
N VAL A 95 -14.11 25.77 -9.51
CA VAL A 95 -13.85 27.19 -9.75
C VAL A 95 -12.55 27.31 -10.55
N CYS A 96 -12.58 28.00 -11.68
CA CYS A 96 -11.40 28.30 -12.50
C CYS A 96 -11.38 29.80 -12.82
N PHE A 97 -10.20 30.31 -13.16
CA PHE A 97 -10.11 31.70 -13.60
C PHE A 97 -10.96 31.93 -14.86
N ASN A 98 -10.73 31.12 -15.91
CA ASN A 98 -11.49 31.13 -17.15
C ASN A 98 -11.74 29.69 -17.64
N PRO A 99 -12.92 29.10 -17.36
CA PRO A 99 -13.23 27.72 -17.75
C PRO A 99 -13.49 27.56 -19.27
N GLY A 100 -13.65 28.67 -20.00
CA GLY A 100 -13.98 28.68 -21.42
C GLY A 100 -12.82 28.30 -22.35
N ILE A 101 -11.59 28.20 -21.86
CA ILE A 101 -10.38 27.95 -22.66
C ILE A 101 -9.79 26.56 -22.36
N GLU A 102 -9.01 26.01 -23.28
CA GLU A 102 -8.25 24.77 -23.02
C GLU A 102 -7.02 25.05 -22.13
N PRO A 103 -6.61 24.09 -21.27
CA PRO A 103 -7.21 22.77 -21.05
C PRO A 103 -8.38 22.73 -20.04
N TYR A 104 -8.74 23.87 -19.44
CA TYR A 104 -9.77 23.94 -18.40
C TYR A 104 -11.10 23.37 -18.86
N ARG A 105 -11.55 23.75 -20.06
CA ARG A 105 -12.79 23.24 -20.66
C ARG A 105 -12.85 21.71 -20.67
N SER A 106 -11.75 21.05 -21.04
CA SER A 106 -11.67 19.58 -21.06
C SER A 106 -11.64 18.96 -19.67
N LEU A 107 -10.99 19.61 -18.69
CA LEU A 107 -10.88 19.12 -17.31
C LEU A 107 -12.19 19.21 -16.52
N VAL A 108 -13.01 20.22 -16.81
CA VAL A 108 -14.25 20.49 -16.07
C VAL A 108 -15.50 19.97 -16.78
N LYS A 109 -15.34 19.27 -17.91
CA LYS A 109 -16.46 18.81 -18.76
C LYS A 109 -17.53 17.99 -18.02
N ASN A 110 -17.13 17.23 -17.01
CA ASN A 110 -18.00 16.35 -16.22
C ASN A 110 -18.19 16.85 -14.77
N ALA A 111 -17.79 18.09 -14.48
CA ALA A 111 -18.05 18.71 -13.18
C ALA A 111 -19.55 18.94 -12.98
N HIS A 112 -20.00 18.90 -11.73
CA HIS A 112 -21.39 19.18 -11.38
C HIS A 112 -21.76 20.65 -11.63
N ALA A 113 -20.85 21.55 -11.27
CA ALA A 113 -20.97 22.98 -11.49
C ALA A 113 -19.60 23.57 -11.79
N VAL A 114 -19.55 24.54 -12.69
CA VAL A 114 -18.32 25.23 -13.09
C VAL A 114 -18.54 26.73 -12.96
N TYR A 115 -17.65 27.38 -12.22
CA TYR A 115 -17.71 28.82 -11.97
C TYR A 115 -16.47 29.51 -12.51
N SER A 116 -16.68 30.65 -13.16
CA SER A 116 -15.61 31.54 -13.61
C SER A 116 -15.40 32.68 -12.61
N ILE A 117 -14.15 32.84 -12.17
CA ILE A 117 -13.72 34.02 -11.40
C ILE A 117 -13.81 35.27 -12.29
N LEU A 118 -13.36 35.17 -13.55
CA LEU A 118 -13.39 36.29 -14.49
C LEU A 118 -14.81 36.78 -14.76
N GLU A 119 -15.76 35.89 -15.06
CA GLU A 119 -17.16 36.29 -15.28
C GLU A 119 -17.78 36.86 -14.00
N SER A 120 -17.48 36.27 -12.84
CA SER A 120 -17.95 36.79 -11.55
C SER A 120 -17.39 38.16 -11.22
N TRP A 121 -16.13 38.43 -11.60
CA TRP A 121 -15.51 39.74 -11.47
C TRP A 121 -16.23 40.78 -12.33
N LEU A 122 -16.44 40.47 -13.61
CA LEU A 122 -17.13 41.36 -14.56
C LEU A 122 -18.58 41.63 -14.13
N ASP A 123 -19.28 40.64 -13.60
CA ASP A 123 -20.64 40.78 -13.06
C ASP A 123 -20.67 41.66 -11.79
N VAL A 124 -19.77 41.40 -10.83
CA VAL A 124 -19.68 42.20 -9.60
C VAL A 124 -19.33 43.65 -9.93
N TYR A 125 -18.36 43.89 -10.80
CA TYR A 125 -17.87 45.23 -11.10
C TYR A 125 -18.44 45.84 -12.39
N ALA A 126 -19.58 45.36 -12.87
CA ALA A 126 -20.19 45.83 -14.13
C ALA A 126 -20.42 47.36 -14.21
N ASN A 127 -20.63 48.01 -13.07
CA ASN A 127 -20.86 49.46 -12.96
C ASN A 127 -19.60 50.27 -12.60
N ASP A 128 -18.44 49.62 -12.49
CA ASP A 128 -17.14 50.25 -12.23
C ASP A 128 -16.25 50.06 -13.48
N GLU A 129 -16.19 51.10 -14.32
CA GLU A 129 -15.45 51.05 -15.60
C GLU A 129 -13.95 50.79 -15.41
N HIS A 130 -13.38 51.18 -14.26
CA HIS A 130 -11.98 50.92 -13.99
C HIS A 130 -11.78 49.45 -13.59
N ALA A 131 -12.57 48.97 -12.64
CA ALA A 131 -12.47 47.60 -12.14
C ALA A 131 -12.84 46.56 -13.21
N SER A 132 -13.83 46.82 -14.07
CA SER A 132 -14.27 45.91 -15.13
C SER A 132 -13.19 45.66 -16.20
N LYS A 133 -12.19 46.55 -16.32
CA LYS A 133 -11.05 46.39 -17.25
C LYS A 133 -9.90 45.54 -16.68
N LEU A 134 -9.97 45.16 -15.40
CA LEU A 134 -8.93 44.36 -14.75
C LEU A 134 -9.17 42.88 -15.06
N LEU A 135 -8.32 42.30 -15.91
CA LEU A 135 -8.49 40.93 -16.43
C LEU A 135 -7.39 39.97 -15.96
N LYS A 136 -6.49 40.40 -15.07
CA LYS A 136 -5.41 39.57 -14.51
C LYS A 136 -5.55 39.43 -13.00
N PRO A 137 -5.29 38.25 -12.41
CA PRO A 137 -5.39 38.05 -10.96
C PRO A 137 -4.63 39.09 -10.13
N ALA A 138 -3.39 39.42 -10.51
CA ALA A 138 -2.58 40.44 -9.82
C ALA A 138 -3.24 41.83 -9.78
N GLN A 139 -3.88 42.24 -10.88
CA GLN A 139 -4.60 43.52 -10.95
C GLN A 139 -5.87 43.51 -10.09
N MET A 140 -6.57 42.37 -10.06
CA MET A 140 -7.75 42.16 -9.22
C MET A 140 -7.37 42.23 -7.73
N LEU A 141 -6.26 41.59 -7.33
CA LEU A 141 -5.73 41.64 -5.96
C LEU A 141 -5.41 43.07 -5.53
N GLU A 142 -4.69 43.82 -6.36
CA GLU A 142 -4.37 45.22 -6.09
C GLU A 142 -5.63 46.06 -5.88
N HIS A 143 -6.63 45.88 -6.73
CA HIS A 143 -7.90 46.62 -6.65
C HIS A 143 -8.69 46.32 -5.36
N ILE A 144 -8.69 45.07 -4.89
CA ILE A 144 -9.34 44.68 -3.64
C ILE A 144 -8.46 44.93 -2.39
N GLY A 145 -7.28 45.53 -2.56
CA GLY A 145 -6.37 45.86 -1.47
C GLY A 145 -5.63 44.66 -0.87
N LEU A 146 -5.47 43.57 -1.62
CA LEU A 146 -4.69 42.40 -1.22
C LEU A 146 -3.28 42.44 -1.85
N PRO A 147 -2.26 41.82 -1.22
CA PRO A 147 -0.92 41.74 -1.79
C PRO A 147 -0.92 40.97 -3.13
N CYS A 148 -0.19 41.47 -4.13
CA CYS A 148 -0.08 40.80 -5.44
C CYS A 148 0.88 39.59 -5.41
N GLU A 149 1.77 39.53 -4.42
CA GLU A 149 2.78 38.49 -4.25
C GLU A 149 2.85 38.06 -2.79
N ASN A 150 3.18 36.79 -2.56
CA ASN A 150 3.51 36.29 -1.23
C ASN A 150 5.03 36.31 -1.04
N LYS A 151 5.51 37.18 -0.16
CA LYS A 151 6.94 37.29 0.18
C LYS A 151 7.33 36.51 1.44
N SER A 152 6.32 36.01 2.16
CA SER A 152 6.44 35.41 3.48
C SER A 152 6.79 33.92 3.41
N ASN A 153 6.04 33.15 2.63
CA ASN A 153 6.25 31.71 2.50
C ASN A 153 6.70 31.31 1.08
N THR A 154 7.92 30.79 0.95
CA THR A 154 8.54 30.37 -0.32
C THR A 154 8.52 28.86 -0.55
N SER A 155 7.85 28.10 0.32
CA SER A 155 7.75 26.64 0.24
C SER A 155 6.78 26.16 -0.86
N TYR A 156 5.85 27.03 -1.27
CA TYR A 156 4.85 26.75 -2.29
C TYR A 156 5.35 27.04 -3.71
N THR A 157 4.81 26.31 -4.69
CA THR A 157 5.02 26.65 -6.10
C THR A 157 4.23 27.91 -6.49
N LYS A 158 4.61 28.57 -7.59
CA LYS A 158 3.88 29.74 -8.09
C LYS A 158 2.41 29.40 -8.40
N LEU A 159 2.12 28.21 -8.93
CA LEU A 159 0.74 27.76 -9.19
C LEU A 159 -0.10 27.68 -7.92
N LEU A 160 0.47 27.10 -6.85
CA LEU A 160 -0.22 26.97 -5.57
C LEU A 160 -0.46 28.35 -4.94
N CYS A 161 0.52 29.26 -5.02
CA CYS A 161 0.34 30.65 -4.60
C CYS A 161 -0.77 31.35 -5.40
N GLU A 162 -0.78 31.19 -6.73
CA GLU A 162 -1.82 31.74 -7.60
C GLU A 162 -3.21 31.21 -7.22
N LEU A 163 -3.35 29.90 -7.04
CA LEU A 163 -4.60 29.26 -6.60
C LEU A 163 -5.11 29.77 -5.24
N GLN A 164 -4.22 30.00 -4.27
CA GLN A 164 -4.60 30.58 -2.98
C GLN A 164 -5.11 32.02 -3.16
N SER A 165 -4.44 32.81 -4.00
CA SER A 165 -4.87 34.17 -4.33
C SER A 165 -6.22 34.19 -5.06
N LEU A 166 -6.46 33.26 -5.99
CA LEU A 166 -7.74 33.07 -6.68
C LEU A 166 -8.86 32.68 -5.71
N THR A 167 -8.55 31.87 -4.70
CA THR A 167 -9.50 31.52 -3.64
C THR A 167 -9.87 32.74 -2.80
N ALA A 168 -8.91 33.63 -2.51
CA ALA A 168 -9.17 34.89 -1.82
C ALA A 168 -10.03 35.86 -2.66
N ILE A 169 -9.73 36.02 -3.95
CA ILE A 169 -10.55 36.82 -4.89
C ILE A 169 -11.98 36.27 -4.91
N TRP A 170 -12.15 34.97 -5.11
CA TRP A 170 -13.46 34.33 -5.13
C TRP A 170 -14.26 34.59 -3.85
N SER A 171 -13.61 34.49 -2.69
CA SER A 171 -14.24 34.74 -1.40
C SER A 171 -14.75 36.19 -1.27
N VAL A 172 -14.01 37.17 -1.79
CA VAL A 172 -14.46 38.57 -1.87
C VAL A 172 -15.68 38.70 -2.78
N LEU A 173 -15.63 38.12 -3.99
CA LEU A 173 -16.73 38.21 -4.95
C LEU A 173 -18.01 37.58 -4.41
N GLU A 174 -17.91 36.41 -3.78
CA GLU A 174 -19.02 35.74 -3.11
C GLU A 174 -19.61 36.58 -1.96
N SER A 175 -18.75 37.18 -1.12
CA SER A 175 -19.19 38.05 -0.04
C SER A 175 -19.96 39.25 -0.58
N ILE A 176 -19.46 39.88 -1.65
CA ILE A 176 -20.12 41.02 -2.29
C ILE A 176 -21.46 40.60 -2.91
N LYS A 177 -21.51 39.47 -3.61
CA LYS A 177 -22.75 38.94 -4.22
C LYS A 177 -23.81 38.68 -3.14
N ARG A 178 -23.43 38.07 -2.01
CA ARG A 178 -24.34 37.84 -0.87
C ARG A 178 -24.83 39.14 -0.26
N ASP A 179 -23.94 40.10 -0.04
CA ASP A 179 -24.31 41.42 0.50
C ASP A 179 -25.28 42.17 -0.41
N ARG A 180 -25.10 42.08 -1.74
CA ARG A 180 -26.04 42.68 -2.72
C ARG A 180 -27.41 42.02 -2.67
N GLN A 181 -27.48 40.71 -2.51
CA GLN A 181 -28.75 39.98 -2.41
C GLN A 181 -29.50 40.29 -1.10
N MET A 182 -28.79 40.60 -0.02
CA MET A 182 -29.40 40.95 1.27
C MET A 182 -29.74 42.44 1.46
N ARG A 183 -29.17 43.35 0.65
CA ARG A 183 -29.40 44.81 0.77
C ARG A 183 -30.52 45.31 -0.15
N ARG A 184 -31.24 46.34 0.27
CA ARG A 184 -32.16 47.12 -0.58
C ARG A 184 -31.37 47.86 -1.68
N PRO A 185 -31.89 47.97 -2.92
CA PRO A 185 -31.20 48.65 -4.01
C PRO A 185 -30.90 50.13 -3.66
N GLY A 186 -29.68 50.59 -3.94
CA GLY A 186 -29.30 52.01 -3.85
C GLY A 186 -28.24 52.40 -2.79
N LYS A 187 -27.59 51.45 -2.11
CA LYS A 187 -26.44 51.75 -1.23
C LYS A 187 -25.10 51.41 -1.91
N PRO A 188 -24.06 52.26 -1.81
CA PRO A 188 -22.75 51.97 -2.35
C PRO A 188 -22.16 50.70 -1.71
N LEU A 189 -21.41 49.95 -2.51
CA LEU A 189 -20.64 48.80 -2.03
C LEU A 189 -19.63 49.29 -1.01
N GLN A 190 -19.85 48.95 0.25
CA GLN A 190 -18.78 48.98 1.23
C GLN A 190 -18.06 47.65 1.10
N HIS A 191 -16.77 47.69 0.75
CA HIS A 191 -15.87 46.57 1.05
C HIS A 191 -16.01 46.33 2.55
N SER A 192 -16.72 45.26 2.93
CA SER A 192 -16.96 44.92 4.32
C SER A 192 -15.61 44.78 5.00
N SER A 193 -15.30 45.72 5.89
CA SER A 193 -14.10 45.81 6.72
C SER A 193 -14.03 44.69 7.78
N GLY A 194 -14.53 43.50 7.46
CA GLY A 194 -14.74 42.40 8.40
C GLY A 194 -14.75 41.01 7.77
N VAL A 195 -14.37 40.82 6.50
CA VAL A 195 -14.06 39.47 6.03
C VAL A 195 -12.70 39.11 6.61
N ALA A 196 -12.65 38.05 7.43
CA ALA A 196 -11.42 37.56 8.02
C ALA A 196 -10.54 36.92 6.91
N PHE A 197 -9.84 37.76 6.14
CA PHE A 197 -8.96 37.37 5.03
C PHE A 197 -7.69 36.65 5.47
N THR A 198 -7.42 36.59 6.78
CA THR A 198 -6.14 36.24 7.37
C THR A 198 -5.71 34.77 7.20
N GLN A 199 -6.55 33.91 6.60
CA GLN A 199 -6.27 32.47 6.50
C GLN A 199 -6.12 31.93 5.06
N THR A 200 -6.44 32.71 4.03
CA THR A 200 -6.33 32.28 2.61
C THR A 200 -5.16 32.93 1.87
N TRP A 201 -4.96 34.24 2.05
CA TRP A 201 -3.90 34.99 1.35
C TRP A 201 -3.59 36.33 2.06
N PRO A 202 -2.32 36.70 2.27
CA PRO A 202 -1.11 35.94 1.94
C PRO A 202 -0.95 34.70 2.83
N LEU A 203 -0.09 33.77 2.39
CA LEU A 203 0.22 32.57 3.18
C LEU A 203 1.02 32.97 4.44
N PRO A 204 0.78 32.29 5.58
CA PRO A 204 1.47 32.60 6.82
C PRO A 204 2.96 32.28 6.74
N ASP A 205 3.76 33.09 7.43
CA ASP A 205 5.17 32.80 7.70
C ASP A 205 5.31 31.54 8.56
N VAL A 206 6.35 30.75 8.28
CA VAL A 206 6.72 29.58 9.07
C VAL A 206 8.09 29.75 9.68
N GLU A 207 8.29 29.20 10.89
CA GLU A 207 9.62 29.17 11.52
C GLU A 207 10.60 28.35 10.66
N SER A 208 11.62 29.02 10.12
CA SER A 208 12.69 28.38 9.33
C SER A 208 13.51 27.40 10.17
N GLY A 209 13.96 26.28 9.60
CA GLY A 209 14.86 25.34 10.28
C GLY A 209 14.16 24.14 10.92
N TYR A 210 12.83 24.17 11.09
CA TYR A 210 12.09 23.09 11.76
C TYR A 210 12.10 21.78 10.95
N PHE A 211 11.96 21.87 9.63
CA PHE A 211 12.00 20.70 8.76
C PHE A 211 13.43 20.17 8.60
N GLU A 212 14.42 21.06 8.59
CA GLU A 212 15.85 20.70 8.56
C GLU A 212 16.31 20.04 9.87
N GLU A 213 15.75 20.44 11.02
CA GLU A 213 15.93 19.75 12.30
C GLU A 213 15.39 18.32 12.21
N ALA A 214 14.17 18.14 11.69
CA ALA A 214 13.57 16.83 11.50
C ALA A 214 14.36 15.94 10.52
N ALA A 215 14.87 16.51 9.42
CA ALA A 215 15.64 15.80 8.41
C ALA A 215 17.00 15.27 8.92
N ARG A 216 17.55 15.85 10.00
CA ARG A 216 18.84 15.44 10.59
C ARG A 216 18.70 14.48 11.78
N ALA A 217 17.48 14.29 12.27
CA ALA A 217 17.20 13.46 13.42
C ALA A 217 17.44 11.97 13.12
N ARG A 218 17.83 11.19 14.14
CA ARG A 218 17.95 9.72 14.04
C ARG A 218 16.72 9.02 14.60
N SER A 219 15.95 9.72 15.44
CA SER A 219 14.69 9.30 16.05
C SER A 219 13.76 10.50 16.24
N PHE A 220 12.47 10.30 16.54
CA PHE A 220 11.60 11.42 16.87
C PHE A 220 11.97 12.04 18.22
N THR A 221 12.59 11.28 19.13
CA THR A 221 13.09 11.83 20.41
C THR A 221 14.20 12.86 20.27
N ASP A 222 14.92 12.86 19.14
CA ASP A 222 15.93 13.88 18.84
C ASP A 222 15.31 15.22 18.43
N ILE A 223 14.02 15.23 18.09
CA ILE A 223 13.28 16.42 17.64
C ILE A 223 12.54 17.01 18.84
N ARG A 224 12.65 18.33 19.02
CA ARG A 224 11.97 19.00 20.14
C ARG A 224 10.44 18.80 20.05
N PRO A 225 9.74 18.47 21.15
CA PRO A 225 8.27 18.28 21.12
C PRO A 225 7.50 19.49 20.58
N LYS A 226 7.99 20.71 20.81
CA LYS A 226 7.41 21.94 20.24
C LYS A 226 7.45 21.91 18.70
N VAL A 227 8.56 21.44 18.12
CA VAL A 227 8.74 21.33 16.66
C VAL A 227 7.80 20.27 16.09
N LEU A 228 7.73 19.08 16.71
CA LEU A 228 6.79 18.03 16.30
C LEU A 228 5.33 18.51 16.34
N ARG A 229 4.95 19.25 17.39
CA ARG A 229 3.61 19.84 17.51
C ARG A 229 3.32 20.90 16.46
N SER A 230 4.35 21.66 16.07
CA SER A 230 4.23 22.70 15.04
C SER A 230 4.11 22.09 13.64
N ILE A 231 4.95 21.11 13.33
CA ILE A 231 4.97 20.45 12.02
C ILE A 231 3.69 19.63 11.83
N PHE A 232 3.35 18.74 12.77
CA PHE A 232 2.10 17.95 12.70
C PHE A 232 0.94 18.77 13.27
N SER A 233 0.58 19.83 12.57
CA SER A 233 -0.57 20.70 12.84
C SER A 233 -1.25 21.09 11.53
N ASP A 234 -2.28 21.94 11.59
CA ASP A 234 -2.90 22.51 10.41
C ASP A 234 -1.90 23.26 9.52
N ALA A 235 -0.78 23.76 10.08
CA ALA A 235 0.27 24.44 9.33
C ALA A 235 1.21 23.49 8.57
N LEU A 236 1.04 22.16 8.65
CA LEU A 236 1.93 21.17 8.00
C LEU A 236 2.25 21.52 6.53
N PRO A 237 1.26 21.77 5.64
CA PRO A 237 1.52 22.19 4.26
C PRO A 237 2.45 23.39 4.08
N ASP A 238 2.54 24.29 5.05
CA ASP A 238 3.36 25.50 4.97
C ASP A 238 4.85 25.22 5.18
N TYR A 239 5.17 24.10 5.83
CA TYR A 239 6.53 23.60 6.04
C TYR A 239 7.04 22.72 4.88
N LEU A 240 6.18 22.35 3.94
CA LEU A 240 6.52 21.43 2.86
C LEU A 240 7.05 22.15 1.62
N GLU A 241 8.18 21.69 1.08
CA GLU A 241 8.70 22.17 -0.20
C GLU A 241 7.92 21.54 -1.37
N TRP A 242 6.84 22.22 -1.78
CA TRP A 242 5.93 21.73 -2.81
C TRP A 242 6.56 21.58 -4.19
N THR A 243 7.69 22.24 -4.47
CA THR A 243 8.44 22.01 -5.73
C THR A 243 9.00 20.59 -5.85
N GLN A 244 9.10 19.85 -4.74
CA GLN A 244 9.63 18.48 -4.72
C GLN A 244 8.55 17.42 -4.49
N ILE A 245 7.30 17.84 -4.25
CA ILE A 245 6.21 16.96 -3.82
C ILE A 245 5.21 16.82 -4.97
N SER A 246 4.55 15.67 -5.04
CA SER A 246 3.37 15.49 -5.88
C SER A 246 2.31 14.74 -5.10
N VAL A 247 1.06 15.15 -5.29
CA VAL A 247 -0.12 14.75 -4.53
C VAL A 247 -1.29 14.57 -5.49
N TYR A 248 -2.02 13.47 -5.35
CA TYR A 248 -3.26 13.22 -6.08
C TYR A 248 -4.41 13.04 -5.09
N SER A 249 -5.63 13.41 -5.51
CA SER A 249 -6.88 13.47 -4.71
C SER A 249 -7.07 12.49 -3.55
N HIS A 250 -6.60 11.25 -3.69
CA HIS A 250 -6.66 10.20 -2.66
C HIS A 250 -5.41 9.32 -2.67
N ASP A 251 -4.30 9.78 -3.26
CA ASP A 251 -3.11 8.95 -3.49
C ASP A 251 -1.82 9.78 -3.67
N TRP A 252 -0.68 9.23 -3.26
CA TRP A 252 0.64 9.84 -3.52
C TRP A 252 1.13 9.56 -4.94
N LEU A 253 0.79 8.38 -5.48
CA LEU A 253 1.26 7.90 -6.76
C LEU A 253 0.17 7.89 -7.83
N PHE A 254 0.52 8.37 -9.02
CA PHE A 254 -0.35 8.29 -10.17
C PHE A 254 -0.40 6.83 -10.69
N TYR A 255 -1.60 6.26 -10.86
CA TYR A 255 -1.81 4.84 -11.21
C TYR A 255 -1.44 3.80 -10.15
N ARG A 256 -1.69 4.06 -8.88
CA ARG A 256 -1.52 3.03 -7.85
C ARG A 256 -2.41 1.81 -8.10
N ARG A 257 -1.88 0.62 -7.80
CA ARG A 257 -2.60 -0.64 -7.82
C ARG A 257 -3.34 -0.80 -6.50
N GLN A 258 -4.64 -1.11 -6.56
CA GLN A 258 -5.39 -1.42 -5.34
C GLN A 258 -4.89 -2.74 -4.75
N LEU A 259 -4.37 -2.69 -3.52
CA LEU A 259 -4.03 -3.87 -2.75
C LEU A 259 -5.27 -4.51 -2.10
N PRO A 260 -5.23 -5.81 -1.78
CA PRO A 260 -6.30 -6.48 -1.06
C PRO A 260 -6.63 -5.80 0.28
N ASN A 261 -7.87 -5.95 0.77
CA ASN A 261 -8.29 -5.41 2.06
C ASN A 261 -7.56 -6.11 3.22
N VAL A 262 -6.95 -5.35 4.12
CA VAL A 262 -6.14 -5.83 5.26
C VAL A 262 -6.93 -6.28 6.49
N SER A 263 -8.25 -6.09 6.52
CA SER A 263 -9.12 -6.38 7.68
C SER A 263 -9.02 -7.82 8.22
N HIS A 264 -8.75 -8.79 7.36
CA HIS A 264 -8.60 -10.20 7.74
C HIS A 264 -7.33 -10.49 8.57
N LEU A 265 -6.35 -9.58 8.59
CA LEU A 265 -5.10 -9.75 9.34
C LEU A 265 -5.29 -9.59 10.86
N GLY A 266 -6.42 -9.01 11.29
CA GLY A 266 -6.77 -8.85 12.70
C GLY A 266 -5.64 -8.20 13.52
N SER A 267 -5.37 -8.73 14.72
CA SER A 267 -4.33 -8.20 15.61
C SER A 267 -2.90 -8.30 15.09
N ARG A 268 -2.63 -9.13 14.06
CA ARG A 268 -1.30 -9.31 13.48
C ARG A 268 -0.85 -8.09 12.67
N ILE A 269 -1.81 -7.28 12.20
CA ILE A 269 -1.53 -6.07 11.44
C ILE A 269 -0.71 -5.07 12.28
N ASN A 270 -1.00 -4.98 13.58
CA ASN A 270 -0.34 -4.06 14.49
C ASN A 270 1.12 -4.43 14.73
N SER A 271 1.40 -5.72 14.93
CA SER A 271 2.78 -6.22 15.09
C SER A 271 3.62 -6.01 13.84
N MET A 272 3.03 -6.19 12.65
CA MET A 272 3.75 -5.97 11.40
C MET A 272 3.97 -4.48 11.14
N ALA A 273 2.96 -3.64 11.39
CA ALA A 273 3.12 -2.20 11.26
C ALA A 273 4.22 -1.66 12.19
N ASP A 274 4.28 -2.16 13.43
CA ASP A 274 5.36 -1.84 14.38
C ASP A 274 6.73 -2.29 13.85
N LEU A 275 6.84 -3.54 13.37
CA LEU A 275 8.08 -4.04 12.77
C LEU A 275 8.53 -3.15 11.60
N ILE A 276 7.63 -2.83 10.67
CA ILE A 276 7.96 -2.05 9.48
C ILE A 276 8.34 -0.63 9.89
N PHE A 277 7.47 0.06 10.64
CA PHE A 277 7.70 1.43 11.03
C PHE A 277 8.95 1.59 11.87
N ASN A 278 9.25 0.65 12.77
CA ASN A 278 10.37 0.80 13.71
C ASN A 278 11.67 0.09 13.33
N ARG A 279 11.62 -0.95 12.48
CA ARG A 279 12.81 -1.73 12.09
C ARG A 279 13.19 -1.65 10.62
N VAL A 280 12.26 -1.29 9.74
CA VAL A 280 12.52 -1.22 8.29
C VAL A 280 12.73 0.21 7.83
N LEU A 281 11.84 1.11 8.24
CA LEU A 281 11.90 2.51 7.83
C LEU A 281 12.99 3.25 8.60
N ASP A 282 13.80 4.00 7.86
CA ASP A 282 14.68 5.00 8.47
C ASP A 282 13.87 6.21 8.96
N MET A 283 14.51 7.08 9.73
CA MET A 283 13.83 8.23 10.34
C MET A 283 13.20 9.17 9.30
N ASN A 284 13.86 9.38 8.17
CA ASN A 284 13.35 10.23 7.10
C ASN A 284 12.05 9.64 6.53
N MET A 285 12.05 8.34 6.24
CA MET A 285 10.85 7.63 5.78
C MET A 285 9.74 7.62 6.83
N LYS A 286 10.05 7.38 8.11
CA LYS A 286 9.05 7.47 9.18
C LYS A 286 8.38 8.84 9.20
N PHE A 287 9.17 9.90 9.05
CA PHE A 287 8.66 11.27 9.02
C PHE A 287 7.72 11.49 7.83
N TRP A 288 8.13 11.07 6.62
CA TRP A 288 7.30 11.16 5.42
C TRP A 288 6.02 10.32 5.49
N VAL A 289 6.07 9.13 6.09
CA VAL A 289 4.88 8.31 6.35
C VAL A 289 3.88 9.06 7.22
N LEU A 290 4.34 9.76 8.26
CA LEU A 290 3.47 10.56 9.12
C LEU A 290 2.95 11.82 8.43
N ILE A 291 3.74 12.46 7.56
CA ILE A 291 3.28 13.56 6.70
C ILE A 291 2.16 13.06 5.78
N TYR A 292 2.36 11.89 5.16
CA TYR A 292 1.37 11.27 4.29
C TYR A 292 0.07 10.97 5.08
N TYR A 293 0.22 10.39 6.27
CA TYR A 293 -0.91 10.08 7.14
C TYR A 293 -1.68 11.34 7.55
N SER A 294 -0.97 12.43 7.80
CA SER A 294 -1.56 13.73 8.17
C SER A 294 -2.34 14.34 7.01
N ILE A 295 -1.74 14.44 5.83
CA ILE A 295 -2.33 15.15 4.68
C ILE A 295 -3.46 14.36 4.03
N TYR A 296 -3.28 13.05 3.82
CA TYR A 296 -4.17 12.26 2.98
C TYR A 296 -5.31 11.63 3.77
N ASN A 297 -4.99 11.03 4.91
CA ASN A 297 -6.02 10.46 5.78
C ASN A 297 -6.66 11.52 6.68
N LYS A 298 -6.17 12.77 6.64
CA LYS A 298 -6.58 13.87 7.54
C LYS A 298 -6.40 13.51 9.01
N LYS A 299 -5.31 12.78 9.32
CA LYS A 299 -5.01 12.25 10.66
C LYS A 299 -3.85 12.98 11.34
N THR A 300 -3.79 14.31 11.18
CA THR A 300 -2.71 15.15 11.72
C THR A 300 -2.49 14.96 13.22
N GLU A 301 -3.57 14.89 14.01
CA GLU A 301 -3.48 14.67 15.47
C GLU A 301 -2.90 13.30 15.80
N TYR A 302 -3.29 12.26 15.06
CA TYR A 302 -2.77 10.90 15.29
C TYR A 302 -1.29 10.84 14.91
N ALA A 303 -0.91 11.44 13.78
CA ALA A 303 0.49 11.54 13.35
C ALA A 303 1.35 12.28 14.40
N GLN A 304 0.84 13.38 14.94
CA GLN A 304 1.48 14.13 16.03
C GLN A 304 1.68 13.24 17.26
N GLU A 305 0.67 12.49 17.70
CA GLU A 305 0.77 11.60 18.85
C GLU A 305 1.78 10.47 18.59
N ILE A 306 1.78 9.89 17.38
CA ILE A 306 2.75 8.85 16.97
C ILE A 306 4.17 9.42 17.04
N ALA A 307 4.42 10.61 16.49
CA ALA A 307 5.73 11.26 16.53
C ALA A 307 6.17 11.56 17.97
N LEU A 308 5.28 12.13 18.79
CA LEU A 308 5.57 12.48 20.19
C LEU A 308 5.88 11.25 21.07
N LYS A 309 5.34 10.08 20.70
CA LYS A 309 5.61 8.79 21.35
C LYS A 309 6.71 7.99 20.64
N ASP A 310 7.50 8.62 19.78
CA ASP A 310 8.61 8.01 19.04
C ASP A 310 8.23 6.77 18.23
N GLY A 311 7.00 6.73 17.71
CA GLY A 311 6.50 5.57 16.99
C GLY A 311 6.29 4.33 17.85
N GLN A 312 6.39 4.42 19.18
CA GLN A 312 6.27 3.26 20.05
C GLN A 312 4.84 2.78 20.13
N PHE A 313 4.52 1.74 19.32
CA PHE A 313 3.17 1.20 19.22
C PHE A 313 2.60 0.89 20.59
N ALA A 314 3.33 0.25 21.50
CA ALA A 314 2.85 -0.06 22.86
C ALA A 314 2.18 1.13 23.58
N GLN A 315 2.69 2.36 23.40
CA GLN A 315 2.20 3.57 24.06
C GLN A 315 0.99 4.23 23.38
N LEU A 316 0.65 3.84 22.14
CA LEU A 316 -0.45 4.43 21.38
C LEU A 316 -1.82 3.92 21.87
N SER A 317 -2.86 4.72 21.70
CA SER A 317 -4.24 4.27 21.91
C SER A 317 -4.63 3.20 20.88
N THR A 318 -5.59 2.32 21.19
CA THR A 318 -6.06 1.28 20.26
C THR A 318 -6.58 1.88 18.95
N ALA A 319 -7.30 3.00 19.03
CA ALA A 319 -7.82 3.69 17.84
C ALA A 319 -6.71 4.18 16.91
N ILE A 320 -5.60 4.70 17.45
CA ILE A 320 -4.46 5.16 16.66
C ILE A 320 -3.69 3.96 16.09
N LYS A 321 -3.45 2.93 16.91
CA LYS A 321 -2.78 1.70 16.48
C LYS A 321 -3.46 1.09 15.26
N ASP A 322 -4.75 0.81 15.37
CA ASP A 322 -5.48 0.07 14.35
C ASP A 322 -5.61 0.89 13.05
N ASP A 323 -5.90 2.19 13.15
CA ASP A 323 -6.02 3.09 11.99
C ASP A 323 -4.66 3.25 11.28
N PHE A 324 -3.59 3.50 12.03
CA PHE A 324 -2.25 3.68 11.47
C PHE A 324 -1.67 2.38 10.91
N SER A 325 -1.94 1.24 11.52
CA SER A 325 -1.51 -0.07 11.01
C SER A 325 -2.20 -0.41 9.70
N VAL A 326 -3.51 -0.18 9.58
CA VAL A 326 -4.22 -0.33 8.31
C VAL A 326 -3.59 0.58 7.25
N PHE A 327 -3.36 1.84 7.60
CA PHE A 327 -2.75 2.80 6.70
C PHE A 327 -1.35 2.38 6.22
N ILE A 328 -0.40 2.09 7.11
CA ILE A 328 0.96 1.70 6.70
C ILE A 328 0.90 0.49 5.78
N ILE A 329 0.19 -0.57 6.17
CA ILE A 329 0.19 -1.84 5.43
C ILE A 329 -0.45 -1.65 4.04
N SER A 330 -1.52 -0.87 3.96
CA SER A 330 -2.14 -0.58 2.66
C SER A 330 -1.23 0.24 1.74
N HIS A 331 -0.24 0.97 2.27
CA HIS A 331 0.63 1.91 1.53
C HIS A 331 2.11 1.49 1.48
N LEU A 332 2.43 0.21 1.72
CA LEU A 332 3.82 -0.25 1.78
C LEU A 332 4.59 -0.09 0.48
N ASP A 333 3.90 -0.23 -0.65
CA ASP A 333 4.47 -0.05 -1.97
C ASP A 333 4.91 1.40 -2.23
N ASP A 334 4.28 2.37 -1.56
CA ASP A 334 4.62 3.80 -1.69
C ASP A 334 5.92 4.16 -0.96
N PHE A 335 6.24 3.45 0.12
CA PHE A 335 7.33 3.83 1.03
C PHE A 335 8.57 2.96 0.90
N LEU A 336 8.43 1.69 0.54
CA LEU A 336 9.55 0.76 0.52
C LEU A 336 10.28 0.83 -0.82
N ASP A 337 11.57 1.14 -0.78
CA ASP A 337 12.44 0.96 -1.94
C ASP A 337 12.68 -0.55 -2.24
N SER A 338 13.23 -0.86 -3.41
CA SER A 338 13.48 -2.25 -3.84
C SER A 338 14.35 -3.04 -2.85
N ARG A 339 15.33 -2.39 -2.21
CA ARG A 339 16.24 -3.03 -1.26
C ARG A 339 15.54 -3.32 0.07
N GLN A 340 14.74 -2.37 0.56
CA GLN A 340 13.95 -2.53 1.77
C GLN A 340 12.88 -3.61 1.61
N ARG A 341 12.20 -3.64 0.45
CA ARG A 341 11.27 -4.74 0.10
C ARG A 341 11.96 -6.09 0.17
N GLN A 342 13.17 -6.20 -0.39
CA GLN A 342 13.95 -7.43 -0.36
C GLN A 342 14.32 -7.85 1.07
N THR A 343 14.81 -6.91 1.89
CA THR A 343 15.14 -7.19 3.29
C THR A 343 13.91 -7.62 4.08
N LEU A 344 12.79 -6.92 3.94
CA LEU A 344 11.54 -7.25 4.62
C LEU A 344 11.00 -8.62 4.21
N LEU A 345 10.98 -8.93 2.91
CA LEU A 345 10.57 -10.25 2.41
C LEU A 345 11.43 -11.35 3.01
N LYS A 346 12.75 -11.19 2.98
CA LYS A 346 13.67 -12.17 3.54
C LYS A 346 13.45 -12.38 5.04
N SER A 347 13.29 -11.30 5.80
CA SER A 347 13.03 -11.37 7.24
C SER A 347 11.72 -12.09 7.57
N ILE A 348 10.64 -11.82 6.82
CA ILE A 348 9.35 -12.48 7.04
C ILE A 348 9.41 -13.96 6.65
N ILE A 349 10.05 -14.30 5.53
CA ILE A 349 10.26 -15.69 5.11
C ILE A 349 11.03 -16.44 6.21
N HIS A 350 12.15 -15.87 6.66
CA HIS A 350 12.97 -16.44 7.73
C HIS A 350 12.19 -16.64 9.02
N GLN A 351 11.45 -15.61 9.47
CA GLN A 351 10.66 -15.66 10.69
C GLN A 351 9.57 -16.73 10.61
N VAL A 352 8.77 -16.74 9.54
CA VAL A 352 7.65 -17.69 9.39
C VAL A 352 8.14 -19.13 9.33
N MET A 353 9.21 -19.41 8.56
CA MET A 353 9.80 -20.75 8.52
C MET A 353 10.40 -21.14 9.88
N GLY A 354 11.04 -20.20 10.58
CA GLY A 354 11.57 -20.43 11.92
C GLY A 354 10.48 -20.72 12.96
N GLU A 355 9.35 -20.04 12.90
CA GLU A 355 8.17 -20.30 13.74
C GLU A 355 7.56 -21.67 13.42
N GLN A 356 7.38 -22.01 12.15
CA GLN A 356 6.86 -23.32 11.74
C GLN A 356 7.78 -24.46 12.18
N ALA A 357 9.10 -24.28 12.08
CA ALA A 357 10.09 -25.27 12.51
C ALA A 357 10.06 -25.54 14.02
N ARG A 358 9.65 -24.56 14.84
CA ARG A 358 9.54 -24.70 16.31
C ARG A 358 8.24 -25.37 16.77
N SER A 359 7.36 -25.73 15.85
CA SER A 359 6.09 -26.39 16.19
C SER A 359 6.33 -27.73 16.88
N THR A 360 5.61 -27.98 17.97
CA THR A 360 5.67 -29.27 18.68
C THR A 360 4.91 -30.34 17.89
N PHE A 361 5.35 -31.60 18.03
CA PHE A 361 4.60 -32.72 17.45
C PHE A 361 3.21 -32.80 18.08
N GLU A 362 2.20 -32.92 17.25
CA GLU A 362 0.81 -33.12 17.64
C GLU A 362 0.34 -34.46 17.07
N HIS A 363 -0.12 -35.34 17.95
CA HIS A 363 -0.65 -36.63 17.52
C HIS A 363 -2.11 -36.48 17.07
N TYR A 364 -2.42 -36.99 15.88
CA TYR A 364 -3.78 -37.02 15.35
C TYR A 364 -4.26 -38.47 15.24
N ASP A 365 -5.33 -38.82 15.95
CA ASP A 365 -6.02 -40.10 15.71
C ASP A 365 -6.81 -40.00 14.40
N TYR A 366 -6.12 -40.32 13.29
CA TYR A 366 -6.69 -40.26 11.95
C TYR A 366 -7.99 -41.07 11.85
N ASP A 367 -8.04 -42.26 12.45
CA ASP A 367 -9.16 -43.17 12.26
C ASP A 367 -10.39 -42.72 13.07
N ALA A 368 -10.19 -42.16 14.27
CA ALA A 368 -11.25 -41.50 15.03
C ALA A 368 -11.78 -40.24 14.31
N LEU A 369 -10.87 -39.32 13.94
CA LEU A 369 -11.22 -38.07 13.28
C LEU A 369 -11.91 -38.30 11.92
N PHE A 370 -11.49 -39.33 11.17
CA PHE A 370 -12.13 -39.69 9.90
C PHE A 370 -13.55 -40.24 10.09
N LYS A 371 -13.81 -41.01 11.16
CA LYS A 371 -15.15 -41.49 11.49
C LYS A 371 -16.07 -40.34 11.89
N GLU A 372 -15.60 -39.40 12.69
CA GLU A 372 -16.35 -38.21 13.08
C GLU A 372 -16.66 -37.31 11.87
N ASN A 373 -15.67 -37.04 11.01
CA ASN A 373 -15.85 -36.25 9.79
C ASN A 373 -16.87 -36.89 8.83
N LYS A 374 -16.93 -38.22 8.74
CA LYS A 374 -17.95 -38.90 7.92
C LYS A 374 -19.38 -38.57 8.34
N VAL A 375 -19.63 -38.34 9.63
CA VAL A 375 -20.95 -37.99 10.17
C VAL A 375 -21.25 -36.51 9.91
N HIS A 376 -20.24 -35.63 9.96
CA HIS A 376 -20.36 -34.18 9.81
C HIS A 376 -19.59 -33.62 8.60
N ARG A 377 -19.74 -34.26 7.43
CA ARG A 377 -18.85 -34.05 6.27
C ARG A 377 -18.89 -32.63 5.68
N ASN A 378 -20.04 -31.97 5.73
CA ASN A 378 -20.19 -30.62 5.18
C ASN A 378 -19.55 -29.56 6.07
N ASP A 379 -19.59 -29.76 7.39
CA ASP A 379 -19.19 -28.75 8.39
C ASP A 379 -17.75 -28.94 8.88
N SER A 380 -17.10 -30.06 8.54
CA SER A 380 -15.76 -30.32 9.04
C SER A 380 -14.70 -29.40 8.41
N PRO A 381 -13.81 -28.80 9.21
CA PRO A 381 -12.75 -27.90 8.74
C PRO A 381 -11.54 -28.64 8.13
N ILE A 382 -11.55 -29.97 8.09
CA ILE A 382 -10.41 -30.79 7.66
C ILE A 382 -10.77 -31.78 6.54
N LEU A 383 -9.76 -32.13 5.75
CA LEU A 383 -9.80 -33.07 4.65
C LEU A 383 -8.87 -34.25 4.93
N PHE A 384 -9.30 -35.43 4.50
CA PHE A 384 -8.58 -36.68 4.71
C PHE A 384 -8.17 -37.30 3.39
N LYS A 385 -6.93 -37.79 3.34
CA LYS A 385 -6.40 -38.56 2.22
C LYS A 385 -5.76 -39.83 2.75
N SER A 386 -6.04 -40.96 2.12
CA SER A 386 -5.35 -42.22 2.39
C SER A 386 -4.93 -42.91 1.10
N ALA A 387 -3.78 -43.57 1.10
CA ALA A 387 -3.28 -44.29 -0.07
C ALA A 387 -2.80 -45.71 0.29
N LYS A 388 -2.78 -46.60 -0.71
CA LYS A 388 -2.40 -48.00 -0.60
C LYS A 388 -1.62 -48.46 -1.83
N PRO A 389 -0.72 -49.44 -1.73
CA PRO A 389 -0.02 -50.00 -2.87
C PRO A 389 -0.94 -50.81 -3.76
N ASN A 390 -0.58 -50.91 -5.04
CA ASN A 390 -1.31 -51.72 -6.01
C ASN A 390 -1.26 -53.20 -5.61
N GLY A 391 -2.43 -53.84 -5.49
CA GLY A 391 -2.54 -55.25 -5.13
C GLY A 391 -2.60 -55.55 -3.63
N SER A 392 -2.56 -54.54 -2.75
CA SER A 392 -2.85 -54.70 -1.32
C SER A 392 -4.08 -53.89 -0.88
N ASN A 393 -4.66 -54.27 0.25
CA ASN A 393 -5.73 -53.53 0.92
C ASN A 393 -5.23 -52.68 2.10
N ILE A 394 -3.94 -52.78 2.43
CA ILE A 394 -3.33 -52.06 3.54
C ILE A 394 -3.12 -50.60 3.16
N ARG A 395 -3.63 -49.67 3.97
CA ARG A 395 -3.45 -48.23 3.77
C ARG A 395 -2.13 -47.81 4.38
N CYS A 396 -1.08 -47.78 3.58
CA CYS A 396 0.26 -47.41 4.07
C CYS A 396 0.45 -45.88 4.20
N PHE A 397 -0.54 -45.05 3.82
CA PHE A 397 -0.48 -43.58 3.97
C PHE A 397 -1.80 -43.00 4.44
N LYS A 398 -1.72 -42.04 5.36
CA LYS A 398 -2.82 -41.25 5.92
C LYS A 398 -2.38 -39.79 6.04
N GLU A 399 -3.19 -38.84 5.59
CA GLU A 399 -2.90 -37.42 5.64
C GLU A 399 -4.14 -36.60 6.00
N ILE A 400 -3.95 -35.62 6.89
CA ILE A 400 -4.97 -34.65 7.30
C ILE A 400 -4.54 -33.27 6.81
N ARG A 401 -5.47 -32.55 6.17
CA ARG A 401 -5.28 -31.17 5.73
C ARG A 401 -6.38 -30.26 6.25
N ARG A 402 -6.10 -28.98 6.37
CA ARG A 402 -7.14 -27.95 6.51
C ARG A 402 -7.93 -27.80 5.21
N LYS A 403 -9.25 -27.65 5.28
CA LYS A 403 -10.14 -27.58 4.11
C LYS A 403 -10.07 -26.23 3.39
N ASP A 404 -9.89 -25.15 4.14
CA ASP A 404 -9.81 -23.77 3.67
C ASP A 404 -8.45 -23.44 3.03
N SER A 405 -7.36 -23.68 3.75
CA SER A 405 -6.00 -23.38 3.29
C SER A 405 -5.37 -24.50 2.46
N GLY A 406 -5.84 -25.74 2.63
CA GLY A 406 -5.20 -26.94 2.10
C GLY A 406 -3.82 -27.23 2.72
N GLU A 407 -3.48 -26.58 3.83
CA GLU A 407 -2.28 -26.83 4.64
C GLU A 407 -2.30 -28.26 5.20
N VAL A 408 -1.14 -28.92 5.20
CA VAL A 408 -1.00 -30.29 5.71
C VAL A 408 -0.72 -30.22 7.20
N LEU A 409 -1.55 -30.89 8.01
CA LEU A 409 -1.38 -30.93 9.48
C LEU A 409 -0.63 -32.18 9.92
N TYR A 410 -0.97 -33.32 9.30
CA TYR A 410 -0.51 -34.62 9.75
C TYR A 410 -0.27 -35.56 8.57
N ARG A 411 0.81 -36.34 8.67
CA ARG A 411 1.12 -37.45 7.76
C ARG A 411 1.53 -38.68 8.56
N ARG A 412 0.89 -39.81 8.30
CA ARG A 412 1.27 -41.11 8.84
C ARG A 412 1.61 -42.08 7.72
N TYR A 413 2.76 -42.72 7.86
CA TYR A 413 3.26 -43.80 7.02
C TYR A 413 3.16 -45.09 7.82
N GLU A 414 2.36 -46.04 7.36
CA GLU A 414 2.04 -47.27 8.09
C GLU A 414 2.57 -48.48 7.33
N ILE A 415 3.33 -49.35 8.00
CA ILE A 415 3.82 -50.61 7.45
C ILE A 415 3.27 -51.77 8.28
N SER A 416 2.35 -52.54 7.71
CA SER A 416 1.69 -53.66 8.37
C SER A 416 1.45 -54.83 7.41
N GLY A 417 0.94 -55.96 7.92
CA GLY A 417 0.58 -57.13 7.12
C GLY A 417 1.57 -58.30 7.14
N SER A 418 1.33 -59.25 6.22
CA SER A 418 2.15 -60.46 5.99
C SER A 418 3.37 -60.16 5.11
N ASP A 419 4.30 -61.10 4.93
CA ASP A 419 5.58 -60.86 4.22
C ASP A 419 5.45 -60.16 2.87
N LYS A 420 4.47 -60.61 2.06
CA LYS A 420 4.22 -60.05 0.73
C LYS A 420 3.66 -58.63 0.82
N ASP A 421 2.64 -58.41 1.66
CA ASP A 421 2.03 -57.09 1.86
C ASP A 421 3.00 -56.10 2.51
N ARG A 422 3.80 -56.57 3.45
CA ARG A 422 4.79 -55.76 4.17
C ARG A 422 5.88 -55.27 3.22
N GLY A 423 6.41 -56.15 2.35
CA GLY A 423 7.35 -55.75 1.30
C GLY A 423 6.76 -54.66 0.38
N GLN A 424 5.51 -54.84 -0.04
CA GLN A 424 4.79 -53.85 -0.85
C GLN A 424 4.58 -52.52 -0.09
N CYS A 425 4.25 -52.54 1.20
CA CYS A 425 4.15 -51.31 2.00
C CYS A 425 5.51 -50.62 2.14
N ILE A 426 6.61 -51.35 2.36
CA ILE A 426 7.96 -50.76 2.46
C ILE A 426 8.33 -50.05 1.15
N GLU A 427 8.14 -50.69 0.01
CA GLU A 427 8.39 -50.09 -1.30
C GLU A 427 7.54 -48.83 -1.52
N TYR A 428 6.26 -48.89 -1.16
CA TYR A 428 5.33 -47.78 -1.31
C TYR A 428 5.63 -46.61 -0.37
N VAL A 429 5.98 -46.88 0.89
CA VAL A 429 6.41 -45.85 1.86
C VAL A 429 7.69 -45.17 1.38
N ASN A 430 8.65 -45.92 0.84
CA ASN A 430 9.85 -45.36 0.22
C ASN A 430 9.52 -44.46 -0.99
N GLU A 431 8.55 -44.86 -1.82
CA GLU A 431 8.06 -44.01 -2.91
C GLU A 431 7.42 -42.72 -2.38
N LEU A 432 6.60 -42.80 -1.34
CA LEU A 432 5.96 -41.65 -0.70
C LEU A 432 6.98 -40.71 -0.04
N PHE A 433 8.06 -41.23 0.56
CA PHE A 433 9.17 -40.39 1.05
C PHE A 433 9.89 -39.66 -0.09
N ARG A 434 10.10 -40.32 -1.23
CA ARG A 434 10.63 -39.63 -2.43
C ARG A 434 9.65 -38.56 -2.94
N GLN A 435 8.35 -38.83 -2.90
CA GLN A 435 7.33 -37.84 -3.25
C GLN A 435 7.35 -36.65 -2.29
N PHE A 436 7.47 -36.87 -0.98
CA PHE A 436 7.60 -35.81 0.01
C PHE A 436 8.85 -34.96 -0.26
N MET A 437 10.00 -35.59 -0.57
CA MET A 437 11.20 -34.85 -0.94
C MET A 437 11.03 -34.04 -2.23
N ARG A 438 10.29 -34.52 -3.23
CA ARG A 438 9.98 -33.74 -4.45
C ARG A 438 9.07 -32.55 -4.15
N GLU A 439 8.04 -32.73 -3.32
CA GLU A 439 7.17 -31.64 -2.87
C GLU A 439 7.99 -30.56 -2.16
N VAL A 440 8.88 -30.97 -1.27
CA VAL A 440 9.75 -30.07 -0.50
C VAL A 440 10.79 -29.38 -1.39
N GLN A 441 11.15 -29.93 -2.56
CA GLN A 441 12.06 -29.26 -3.50
C GLN A 441 11.45 -28.02 -4.15
N ASP A 442 10.13 -28.01 -4.37
CA ASP A 442 9.42 -26.84 -4.92
C ASP A 442 9.41 -25.69 -3.90
N PRO A 443 10.03 -24.53 -4.20
CA PRO A 443 10.04 -23.39 -3.29
C PRO A 443 8.64 -22.79 -3.03
N PHE A 444 7.66 -23.01 -3.91
CA PHE A 444 6.31 -22.50 -3.74
C PHE A 444 5.35 -23.52 -3.14
N ALA A 445 5.85 -24.68 -2.71
CA ALA A 445 5.05 -25.68 -2.01
C ALA A 445 4.42 -25.11 -0.72
N LYS A 446 3.26 -25.65 -0.34
CA LYS A 446 2.51 -25.18 0.84
C LYS A 446 3.28 -25.35 2.16
N VAL A 447 4.20 -26.32 2.20
CA VAL A 447 5.08 -26.55 3.35
C VAL A 447 6.00 -25.37 3.66
N TRP A 448 6.36 -24.56 2.64
CA TRP A 448 7.18 -23.37 2.78
C TRP A 448 6.39 -22.08 2.79
N THR A 449 5.21 -22.10 2.17
CA THR A 449 4.41 -20.92 1.89
C THR A 449 3.03 -21.04 2.54
N PRO A 450 2.95 -20.98 3.88
CA PRO A 450 1.65 -20.90 4.54
C PRO A 450 0.91 -19.64 4.09
N ASP A 451 -0.42 -19.65 4.21
CA ASP A 451 -1.26 -18.57 3.68
C ASP A 451 -0.87 -17.19 4.23
N ILE A 452 -0.42 -17.11 5.48
CA ILE A 452 0.07 -15.86 6.04
C ILE A 452 1.31 -15.32 5.32
N LEU A 453 2.25 -16.19 4.95
CA LEU A 453 3.44 -15.76 4.21
C LEU A 453 3.03 -15.25 2.83
N ARG A 454 2.12 -15.96 2.16
CA ARG A 454 1.60 -15.55 0.84
C ARG A 454 0.96 -14.17 0.90
N GLN A 455 0.14 -13.91 1.92
CA GLN A 455 -0.49 -12.61 2.13
C GLN A 455 0.57 -11.51 2.31
N TRP A 456 1.56 -11.71 3.16
CA TRP A 456 2.63 -10.72 3.35
C TRP A 456 3.42 -10.47 2.07
N VAL A 457 3.75 -11.52 1.33
CA VAL A 457 4.42 -11.38 0.03
C VAL A 457 3.57 -10.54 -0.92
N MET A 458 2.25 -10.78 -0.98
CA MET A 458 1.35 -9.99 -1.84
C MET A 458 1.33 -8.50 -1.45
N TYR A 459 1.30 -8.17 -0.15
CA TYR A 459 1.33 -6.78 0.31
C TYR A 459 2.66 -6.07 0.03
N ILE A 460 3.78 -6.77 0.16
CA ILE A 460 5.11 -6.16 -0.04
C ILE A 460 5.46 -6.03 -1.52
N THR A 461 5.01 -6.99 -2.34
CA THR A 461 5.34 -7.01 -3.78
C THR A 461 4.31 -6.30 -4.65
N GLY A 462 3.05 -6.21 -4.20
CA GLY A 462 1.93 -5.69 -4.99
C GLY A 462 1.46 -6.61 -6.12
N PHE A 463 1.93 -7.87 -6.13
CA PHE A 463 1.49 -8.91 -7.07
C PHE A 463 0.68 -9.97 -6.36
N THR A 464 -0.27 -10.57 -7.06
CA THR A 464 -1.01 -11.72 -6.54
C THR A 464 -0.11 -12.94 -6.43
N TRP A 465 -0.42 -13.85 -5.51
CA TRP A 465 0.35 -15.08 -5.35
C TRP A 465 0.39 -15.90 -6.65
N GLN A 466 -0.72 -15.96 -7.38
CA GLN A 466 -0.78 -16.67 -8.66
C GLN A 466 0.13 -16.04 -9.73
N GLU A 467 0.23 -14.71 -9.79
CA GLU A 467 1.19 -14.05 -10.68
C GLU A 467 2.63 -14.40 -10.31
N LEU A 468 2.96 -14.49 -9.02
CA LEU A 468 4.32 -14.77 -8.55
C LEU A 468 4.76 -16.23 -8.73
N THR A 469 3.82 -17.18 -8.79
CA THR A 469 4.14 -18.61 -8.89
C THR A 469 3.83 -19.22 -10.26
N SER A 470 3.22 -18.48 -11.19
CA SER A 470 2.87 -19.01 -12.51
C SER A 470 4.11 -19.15 -13.41
N ASP A 471 4.32 -20.34 -13.96
CA ASP A 471 5.36 -20.63 -14.96
C ASP A 471 5.05 -20.04 -16.35
N GLN A 472 3.88 -19.43 -16.54
CA GLN A 472 3.52 -18.81 -17.81
C GLN A 472 4.26 -17.48 -17.99
N ILE A 473 5.22 -17.48 -18.91
CA ILE A 473 5.81 -16.28 -19.48
C ILE A 473 4.79 -15.70 -20.46
N VAL A 474 4.04 -14.69 -20.03
CA VAL A 474 3.13 -13.96 -20.92
C VAL A 474 3.99 -13.07 -21.84
N PRO A 475 3.86 -13.14 -23.17
CA PRO A 475 4.57 -12.23 -24.08
C PRO A 475 4.25 -10.77 -23.72
N GLY A 476 5.29 -9.97 -23.43
CA GLY A 476 5.14 -8.61 -22.90
C GLY A 476 5.00 -8.51 -21.37
N SER A 477 5.36 -9.57 -20.63
CA SER A 477 5.33 -9.53 -19.16
C SER A 477 6.14 -8.36 -18.60
N ASN A 478 5.57 -7.72 -17.58
CA ASN A 478 6.20 -6.61 -16.87
C ASN A 478 7.55 -7.09 -16.31
N THR A 479 8.66 -6.44 -16.70
CA THR A 479 10.02 -6.78 -16.25
C THR A 479 10.15 -6.80 -14.72
N GLN A 480 9.32 -6.01 -14.03
CA GLN A 480 9.23 -6.00 -12.57
C GLN A 480 8.64 -7.30 -11.99
N LEU A 481 7.66 -7.92 -12.66
CA LEU A 481 7.04 -9.17 -12.21
C LEU A 481 8.05 -10.32 -12.32
N GLU A 482 8.80 -10.42 -13.42
CA GLU A 482 9.82 -11.46 -13.58
C GLU A 482 10.95 -11.32 -12.56
N ALA A 483 11.40 -10.09 -12.31
CA ALA A 483 12.39 -9.83 -11.26
C ALA A 483 11.86 -10.25 -9.88
N ALA A 484 10.60 -9.95 -9.56
CA ALA A 484 9.97 -10.35 -8.30
C ALA A 484 9.83 -11.88 -8.17
N ARG A 485 9.46 -12.57 -9.25
CA ARG A 485 9.38 -14.05 -9.32
C ARG A 485 10.73 -14.70 -8.98
N GLN A 486 11.79 -14.30 -9.69
CA GLN A 486 13.13 -14.86 -9.52
C GLN A 486 13.68 -14.60 -8.11
N LEU A 487 13.49 -13.37 -7.62
CA LEU A 487 13.91 -12.96 -6.28
C LEU A 487 13.21 -13.75 -5.17
N LEU A 488 11.88 -13.89 -5.25
CA LEU A 488 11.12 -14.62 -4.23
C LEU A 488 11.53 -16.10 -4.21
N ARG A 489 11.70 -16.69 -5.40
CA ARG A 489 12.17 -18.07 -5.56
C ARG A 489 13.51 -18.28 -4.88
N SER A 490 14.50 -17.44 -5.19
CA SER A 490 15.85 -17.57 -4.62
C SER A 490 15.86 -17.39 -3.10
N MET A 491 15.09 -16.43 -2.58
CA MET A 491 14.94 -16.23 -1.13
C MET A 491 14.39 -17.48 -0.43
N ILE A 492 13.31 -18.07 -0.95
CA ILE A 492 12.74 -19.27 -0.35
C ILE A 492 13.69 -20.46 -0.50
N GLU A 493 14.36 -20.61 -1.63
CA GLU A 493 15.35 -21.69 -1.85
C GLU A 493 16.53 -21.60 -0.87
N ASP A 494 17.01 -20.39 -0.59
CA ASP A 494 18.09 -20.15 0.38
C ASP A 494 17.64 -20.42 1.82
N GLU A 495 16.52 -19.84 2.25
CA GLU A 495 16.02 -19.98 3.63
C GLU A 495 15.55 -21.41 3.94
N SER A 496 15.00 -22.13 2.95
CA SER A 496 14.54 -23.52 3.12
C SER A 496 15.67 -24.55 3.14
N ARG A 497 16.87 -24.21 2.66
CA ARG A 497 17.99 -25.16 2.46
C ARG A 497 18.39 -25.95 3.70
N PRO A 498 18.56 -25.36 4.90
CA PRO A 498 18.93 -26.12 6.10
C PRO A 498 17.89 -27.17 6.46
N TRP A 499 16.61 -26.80 6.39
CA TRP A 499 15.48 -27.66 6.71
C TRP A 499 15.34 -28.83 5.70
N LYS A 500 15.60 -28.58 4.42
CA LYS A 500 15.65 -29.63 3.38
C LYS A 500 16.70 -30.70 3.69
N GLN A 501 17.87 -30.28 4.16
CA GLN A 501 18.97 -31.19 4.51
C GLN A 501 18.64 -32.01 5.77
N GLU A 502 18.00 -31.37 6.75
CA GLU A 502 17.54 -32.02 7.98
C GLU A 502 16.48 -33.10 7.68
N LEU A 503 15.44 -32.76 6.89
CA LEU A 503 14.42 -33.72 6.47
C LEU A 503 15.03 -34.90 5.74
N ARG A 504 15.94 -34.64 4.77
CA ARG A 504 16.61 -35.70 4.03
C ARG A 504 17.38 -36.65 4.96
N SER A 505 18.11 -36.10 5.93
CA SER A 505 18.86 -36.88 6.91
C SER A 505 17.93 -37.72 7.79
N CYS A 506 16.84 -37.14 8.27
CA CYS A 506 15.82 -37.83 9.05
C CYS A 506 15.16 -38.97 8.27
N LEU A 507 14.72 -38.72 7.04
CA LEU A 507 14.11 -39.76 6.20
C LEU A 507 15.09 -40.91 5.89
N ILE A 508 16.38 -40.62 5.65
CA ILE A 508 17.39 -41.67 5.45
C ILE A 508 17.54 -42.53 6.71
N GLN A 509 17.56 -41.93 7.91
CA GLN A 509 17.64 -42.66 9.16
C GLN A 509 16.42 -43.57 9.35
N VAL A 510 15.21 -43.05 9.09
CA VAL A 510 13.96 -43.82 9.16
C VAL A 510 13.97 -44.98 8.17
N VAL A 511 14.36 -44.75 6.91
CA VAL A 511 14.45 -45.81 5.89
C VAL A 511 15.43 -46.91 6.30
N ASN A 512 16.60 -46.52 6.84
CA ASN A 512 17.58 -47.49 7.33
C ASN A 512 17.02 -48.28 8.51
N ALA A 513 16.30 -47.64 9.44
CA ALA A 513 15.67 -48.31 10.58
C ALA A 513 14.58 -49.30 10.16
N ILE A 514 13.74 -48.94 9.18
CA ILE A 514 12.73 -49.83 8.58
C ILE A 514 13.41 -51.05 7.95
N ASN A 515 14.48 -50.84 7.18
CA ASN A 515 15.18 -51.91 6.46
C ASN A 515 16.00 -52.81 7.39
N GLN A 516 16.48 -52.31 8.53
CA GLN A 516 17.26 -53.08 9.52
C GLN A 516 16.37 -53.85 10.51
N ASN A 517 15.20 -53.32 10.86
CA ASN A 517 14.28 -53.91 11.85
C ASN A 517 13.04 -54.54 11.21
N VAL A 518 13.23 -55.35 10.16
CA VAL A 518 12.14 -55.90 9.34
C VAL A 518 11.09 -56.66 10.16
N ASP A 519 11.46 -57.25 11.30
CA ASP A 519 10.57 -58.08 12.13
C ASP A 519 10.01 -57.39 13.40
N ALA A 520 10.52 -56.23 13.79
CA ALA A 520 10.13 -55.55 15.02
C ALA A 520 9.07 -54.46 14.79
N ALA A 521 8.34 -54.12 15.85
CA ALA A 521 7.54 -52.90 15.85
C ALA A 521 8.48 -51.69 15.95
N TYR A 522 8.25 -50.68 15.14
CA TYR A 522 9.06 -49.46 15.11
C TYR A 522 8.14 -48.25 14.97
N HIS A 523 8.33 -47.27 15.84
CA HIS A 523 7.54 -46.05 15.87
C HIS A 523 8.45 -44.85 15.89
N TYR A 524 8.26 -43.93 14.96
CA TYR A 524 9.06 -42.72 14.86
C TYR A 524 8.18 -41.52 14.57
N GLN A 525 8.38 -40.45 15.33
CA GLN A 525 7.60 -39.22 15.26
C GLN A 525 8.53 -38.04 15.19
N PHE A 526 8.23 -37.09 14.30
CA PHE A 526 8.94 -35.83 14.20
C PHE A 526 8.02 -34.77 13.60
N THR A 527 8.41 -33.51 13.77
CA THR A 527 7.74 -32.37 13.13
C THR A 527 8.61 -31.83 12.01
N PHE A 528 7.99 -31.47 10.89
CA PHE A 528 8.68 -30.76 9.81
C PHE A 528 7.84 -29.59 9.33
N GLN A 529 8.31 -28.36 9.58
CA GLN A 529 7.65 -27.12 9.14
C GLN A 529 6.16 -27.08 9.49
N GLY A 530 5.83 -27.39 10.75
CA GLY A 530 4.44 -27.45 11.25
C GLY A 530 3.68 -28.74 10.91
N ILE A 531 4.23 -29.64 10.10
CA ILE A 531 3.60 -30.93 9.79
C ILE A 531 4.02 -31.97 10.82
N SER A 532 3.06 -32.60 11.49
CA SER A 532 3.32 -33.75 12.36
C SER A 532 3.46 -35.02 11.51
N VAL A 533 4.63 -35.66 11.57
CA VAL A 533 4.96 -36.83 10.77
C VAL A 533 5.16 -38.05 11.65
N GLU A 534 4.45 -39.12 11.33
CA GLU A 534 4.50 -40.39 12.05
C GLU A 534 4.84 -41.54 11.10
N VAL A 535 5.72 -42.41 11.54
CA VAL A 535 6.09 -43.64 10.83
C VAL A 535 5.89 -44.79 11.79
N ASP A 536 4.87 -45.61 11.50
CA ASP A 536 4.45 -46.72 12.34
C ASP A 536 4.63 -48.04 11.57
N VAL A 537 5.54 -48.85 12.07
CA VAL A 537 5.80 -50.20 11.59
C VAL A 537 5.22 -51.15 12.61
N GLN A 538 4.13 -51.81 12.26
CA GLN A 538 3.49 -52.78 13.14
C GLN A 538 4.28 -54.08 13.19
N GLN A 539 4.11 -54.82 14.29
CA GLN A 539 4.69 -56.14 14.44
C GLN A 539 4.19 -57.07 13.34
N ARG A 540 5.10 -57.88 12.79
CA ARG A 540 4.82 -58.80 11.69
C ARG A 540 3.66 -59.73 12.03
N GLN A 541 2.61 -59.71 11.21
CA GLN A 541 1.46 -60.60 11.38
C GLN A 541 1.86 -62.00 10.90
N LYS A 542 1.81 -62.98 11.81
CA LYS A 542 2.00 -64.38 11.43
C LYS A 542 0.85 -64.81 10.51
N PRO A 543 1.10 -65.55 9.41
CA PRO A 543 0.04 -66.05 8.55
C PRO A 543 -0.95 -66.87 9.39
N SER A 544 -2.25 -66.60 9.20
CA SER A 544 -3.34 -67.30 9.87
C SER A 544 -3.25 -68.81 9.62
N PHE A 545 -3.74 -69.62 10.55
CA PHE A 545 -3.71 -71.08 10.43
C PHE A 545 -4.36 -71.58 9.13
N PHE A 546 -5.47 -70.96 8.70
CA PHE A 546 -6.14 -71.28 7.44
C PHE A 546 -5.30 -70.93 6.20
N SER A 547 -4.61 -69.77 6.19
CA SER A 547 -3.69 -69.43 5.09
C SER A 547 -2.46 -70.33 5.01
N ARG A 548 -2.12 -71.09 6.06
CA ARG A 548 -1.06 -72.12 6.02
C ARG A 548 -1.56 -73.45 5.48
N LEU A 549 -2.85 -73.77 5.67
CA LEU A 549 -3.46 -75.02 5.20
C LEU A 549 -3.73 -75.02 3.70
N PHE A 550 -4.01 -73.86 3.10
CA PHE A 550 -4.35 -73.73 1.68
C PHE A 550 -3.20 -73.24 0.77
N ASN A 551 -1.98 -73.13 1.32
CA ASN A 551 -0.74 -72.80 0.58
C ASN A 551 0.29 -73.95 0.60
N LEU A 552 -0.18 -75.20 0.74
CA LEU A 552 0.61 -76.42 0.49
C LEU A 552 0.26 -76.99 -0.88
#